data_AF-A0A495NX51-F1
#
_entry.id   AF-A0A495NX51-F1
#
_cell.length_a   1.000
_cell.length_b   1.000
_cell.length_c   1.000
_cell.angle_alpha   90.00
_cell.angle_beta   90.00
_cell.angle_gamma   90.00
#
_symmetry.space_group_name_H-M   'P 1'
#
loop_
_entity.id
_entity.type
_entity.pdbx_description
1 polymer ?
#
loop_
_entity_poly.entity_id
_entity_poly.type
_entity_poly.pdbx_seq_one_letter_code
_entity_poly.pdbx_strand_id
1 'polypeptide(L)'
;MTRSDKLDKILFVLLWVDKMELEQKPISKKITMLFINESSDLELEPWEMQSLKVELLDEGFMKISNDELRITKKGKKFITRQQGFKKLDLVEIQEDLIREKTIEKFKYDKFSFWFSILAIIISLLSLFLK
;
A
#
# COMPACT_ATOMS: atom_id res chain seq x y z
N MET A 1 0.32 -15.02 1.98
CA MET A 1 0.35 -13.74 1.23
C MET A 1 -0.44 -12.70 1.98
N THR A 2 0.00 -11.44 1.97
CA THR A 2 -0.81 -10.35 2.53
C THR A 2 -2.00 -10.04 1.62
N ARG A 3 -3.01 -9.35 2.15
CA ARG A 3 -4.17 -8.90 1.38
C ARG A 3 -3.75 -8.03 0.19
N SER A 4 -2.82 -7.11 0.40
CA SER A 4 -2.27 -6.24 -0.63
C SER A 4 -1.53 -7.02 -1.72
N ASP A 5 -0.77 -8.06 -1.35
CA ASP A 5 -0.16 -8.95 -2.36
C ASP A 5 -1.24 -9.68 -3.19
N LYS A 6 -2.36 -10.10 -2.58
CA LYS A 6 -3.47 -10.76 -3.28
C LYS A 6 -4.13 -9.81 -4.29
N LEU A 7 -4.41 -8.56 -3.89
CA LEU A 7 -4.96 -7.52 -4.77
C LEU A 7 -4.04 -7.20 -5.95
N ASP A 8 -2.74 -7.04 -5.68
CA ASP A 8 -1.76 -6.78 -6.72
C ASP A 8 -1.69 -7.96 -7.71
N LYS A 9 -1.69 -9.21 -7.21
CA LYS A 9 -1.65 -10.40 -8.07
C LYS A 9 -2.89 -10.50 -8.96
N ILE A 10 -4.08 -10.18 -8.44
CA ILE A 10 -5.31 -10.10 -9.25
C ILE A 10 -5.15 -9.07 -10.38
N LEU A 11 -4.66 -7.86 -10.07
CA LEU A 11 -4.44 -6.82 -11.08
C LEU A 11 -3.37 -7.23 -12.11
N PHE A 12 -2.31 -7.93 -11.70
CA PHE A 12 -1.31 -8.46 -12.61
C PHE A 12 -1.87 -9.49 -13.58
N VAL A 13 -2.73 -10.42 -13.11
CA VAL A 13 -3.37 -11.39 -14.00
C VAL A 13 -4.23 -10.69 -15.04
N LEU A 14 -5.02 -9.70 -14.65
CA LEU A 14 -5.85 -8.95 -15.60
C LEU A 14 -5.02 -8.12 -16.58
N LEU A 15 -3.88 -7.58 -16.15
CA LEU A 15 -2.93 -6.90 -17.02
C LEU A 15 -2.33 -7.87 -18.05
N TRP A 16 -2.01 -9.09 -17.62
CA TRP A 16 -1.53 -10.15 -18.50
C TRP A 16 -2.59 -10.56 -19.52
N VAL A 17 -3.85 -10.73 -19.09
CA VAL A 17 -4.99 -11.00 -19.97
C VAL A 17 -5.11 -9.93 -21.06
N ASP A 18 -5.09 -8.65 -20.67
CA ASP A 18 -5.18 -7.52 -21.60
C ASP A 18 -4.00 -7.49 -22.59
N LYS A 19 -2.80 -7.87 -22.15
CA LYS A 19 -1.63 -8.04 -23.02
C LYS A 19 -1.82 -9.18 -24.02
N MET A 20 -2.34 -10.33 -23.59
CA MET A 20 -2.58 -11.47 -24.49
C MET A 20 -3.61 -11.14 -25.57
N GLU A 21 -4.66 -10.39 -25.23
CA GLU A 21 -5.64 -9.91 -26.19
C GLU A 21 -5.03 -8.97 -27.23
N LEU A 22 -4.12 -8.08 -26.83
CA LEU A 22 -3.37 -7.22 -27.76
C LEU A 22 -2.45 -8.03 -28.67
N GLU A 23 -1.88 -9.12 -28.17
CA GLU A 23 -1.07 -10.08 -28.94
C GLU A 23 -1.92 -11.05 -29.79
N GLN A 24 -3.25 -10.88 -29.83
CA GLN A 24 -4.20 -11.75 -30.53
C GLN A 24 -4.10 -13.23 -30.12
N LYS A 25 -3.68 -13.49 -28.88
CA LYS A 25 -3.67 -14.84 -28.31
C LYS A 25 -5.02 -15.14 -27.67
N PRO A 26 -5.76 -16.15 -28.16
CA PRO A 26 -7.09 -16.44 -27.63
C PRO A 26 -7.00 -17.00 -26.21
N ILE A 27 -7.80 -16.43 -25.30
CA ILE A 27 -8.04 -17.00 -23.97
C ILE A 27 -9.39 -17.72 -24.03
N SER A 28 -9.38 -19.03 -23.84
CA SER A 28 -10.58 -19.89 -24.01
C SER A 28 -11.54 -19.85 -22.83
N LYS A 29 -11.07 -19.41 -21.65
CA LYS A 29 -11.87 -19.34 -20.41
C LYS A 29 -12.37 -17.92 -20.18
N LYS A 30 -13.58 -17.79 -19.63
CA LYS A 30 -14.12 -16.52 -19.15
C LYS A 30 -13.26 -15.97 -18.01
N ILE A 31 -12.91 -14.68 -18.07
CA ILE A 31 -12.09 -14.02 -17.06
C ILE A 31 -12.94 -13.70 -15.82
N THR A 32 -12.95 -14.61 -14.85
CA THR A 32 -13.69 -14.51 -13.58
C THR A 32 -12.74 -14.54 -12.39
N MET A 33 -13.22 -14.26 -11.17
CA MET A 33 -12.40 -14.44 -9.96
C MET A 33 -11.93 -15.88 -9.80
N LEU A 34 -12.75 -16.86 -10.17
CA LEU A 34 -12.37 -18.29 -10.16
C LEU A 34 -11.22 -18.55 -11.12
N PHE A 35 -11.31 -18.04 -12.35
CA PHE A 35 -10.21 -18.13 -13.31
C PHE A 35 -8.92 -17.50 -12.77
N ILE A 36 -9.02 -16.32 -12.15
CA ILE A 36 -7.86 -15.62 -11.59
C ILE A 36 -7.26 -16.45 -10.44
N ASN A 37 -8.09 -16.97 -9.54
CA ASN A 37 -7.67 -17.80 -8.42
C ASN A 37 -6.93 -19.06 -8.90
N GLU A 38 -7.50 -19.77 -9.88
CA GLU A 38 -6.88 -20.94 -10.53
C GLU A 38 -5.57 -20.60 -11.23
N SER A 39 -5.51 -19.46 -11.93
CA SER A 39 -4.36 -19.09 -12.77
C SER A 39 -3.19 -18.50 -11.97
N SER A 40 -3.43 -18.10 -10.72
CA SER A 40 -2.42 -17.40 -9.92
C SER A 40 -2.17 -18.03 -8.56
N ASP A 41 -2.69 -19.24 -8.32
CA ASP A 41 -2.41 -20.04 -7.13
C ASP A 41 -2.60 -19.21 -5.84
N LEU A 42 -3.72 -18.49 -5.78
CA LEU A 42 -4.05 -17.59 -4.68
C LEU A 42 -4.78 -18.29 -3.53
N GLU A 43 -5.29 -19.51 -3.76
CA GLU A 43 -6.04 -20.34 -2.81
C GLU A 43 -7.16 -19.57 -2.08
N LEU A 44 -7.86 -18.67 -2.80
CA LEU A 44 -8.90 -17.83 -2.21
C LEU A 44 -10.19 -18.61 -1.96
N GLU A 45 -10.74 -18.42 -0.77
CA GLU A 45 -12.10 -18.85 -0.42
C GLU A 45 -13.16 -18.04 -1.17
N PRO A 46 -14.40 -18.55 -1.35
CA PRO A 46 -15.47 -17.83 -2.06
C PRO A 46 -15.78 -16.43 -1.50
N TRP A 47 -15.82 -16.31 -0.17
CA TRP A 47 -16.07 -15.02 0.48
C TRP A 47 -14.92 -14.03 0.28
N GLU A 48 -13.67 -14.53 0.24
CA GLU A 48 -12.48 -13.71 0.05
C GLU A 48 -12.41 -13.21 -1.40
N MET A 49 -12.68 -14.08 -2.38
CA MET A 49 -12.79 -13.68 -3.79
C MET A 49 -13.81 -12.57 -3.99
N GLN A 50 -14.98 -12.67 -3.35
CA GLN A 50 -16.03 -11.67 -3.45
C GLN A 50 -15.60 -10.35 -2.78
N SER A 51 -14.97 -10.41 -1.62
CA SER A 51 -14.46 -9.24 -0.91
C SER A 51 -13.44 -8.45 -1.74
N LEU A 52 -12.40 -9.13 -2.24
CA LEU A 52 -11.36 -8.51 -3.07
C LEU A 52 -11.91 -7.99 -4.40
N LYS A 53 -12.89 -8.69 -4.99
CA LYS A 53 -13.56 -8.23 -6.21
C LYS A 53 -14.30 -6.92 -5.98
N VAL A 54 -15.09 -6.84 -4.91
CA VAL A 54 -15.87 -5.63 -4.59
C VAL A 54 -14.94 -4.45 -4.39
N GLU A 55 -13.88 -4.62 -3.62
CA GLU A 55 -12.88 -3.57 -3.40
C GLU A 55 -12.26 -3.06 -4.71
N LEU A 56 -11.79 -3.96 -5.59
CA LEU A 56 -11.17 -3.56 -6.86
C LEU A 56 -12.15 -2.86 -7.81
N LEU A 57 -13.44 -3.18 -7.71
CA LEU A 57 -14.50 -2.51 -8.45
C LEU A 57 -14.81 -1.13 -7.88
N ASP A 58 -14.95 -1.02 -6.56
CA ASP A 58 -15.25 0.23 -5.85
C ASP A 58 -14.12 1.24 -6.02
N GLU A 59 -12.87 0.78 -5.96
CA GLU A 59 -11.70 1.61 -6.24
C GLU A 59 -11.53 1.91 -7.74
N GLY A 60 -12.33 1.30 -8.62
CA GLY A 60 -12.32 1.55 -10.06
C GLY A 60 -11.07 1.04 -10.77
N PHE A 61 -10.33 0.10 -10.18
CA PHE A 61 -9.17 -0.54 -10.80
C PHE A 61 -9.58 -1.67 -11.75
N MET A 62 -10.74 -2.26 -11.50
CA MET A 62 -11.39 -3.28 -12.32
C MET A 62 -12.75 -2.79 -12.82
N LYS A 63 -13.26 -3.39 -13.90
CA LYS A 63 -14.65 -3.27 -14.35
C LYS A 63 -15.16 -4.62 -14.85
N ILE A 64 -16.48 -4.76 -14.92
CA ILE A 64 -17.15 -5.89 -15.57
C ILE A 64 -17.49 -5.48 -17.01
N SER A 65 -17.16 -6.33 -17.98
CA SER A 65 -17.48 -6.14 -19.41
C SER A 65 -17.84 -7.48 -20.00
N ASN A 66 -19.05 -7.63 -20.53
CA ASN A 66 -19.57 -8.90 -21.08
C ASN A 66 -19.44 -10.07 -20.08
N ASP A 67 -19.83 -9.85 -18.82
CA ASP A 67 -19.68 -10.80 -17.69
C ASP A 67 -18.24 -11.20 -17.34
N GLU A 68 -17.24 -10.51 -17.90
CA GLU A 68 -15.82 -10.76 -17.63
C GLU A 68 -15.15 -9.60 -16.91
N LEU A 69 -14.20 -9.93 -16.05
CA LEU A 69 -13.40 -8.97 -15.30
C LEU A 69 -12.31 -8.40 -16.19
N ARG A 70 -12.24 -7.08 -16.25
CA ARG A 70 -11.23 -6.34 -17.03
C ARG A 70 -10.56 -5.30 -16.17
N ILE A 71 -9.26 -5.12 -16.39
CA ILE A 71 -8.51 -4.03 -15.76
C ILE A 71 -8.86 -2.69 -16.43
N THR A 72 -9.06 -1.64 -15.64
CA THR A 72 -9.31 -0.29 -16.16
C THR A 72 -8.01 0.43 -16.48
N LYS A 73 -8.07 1.57 -17.19
CA LYS A 73 -6.89 2.44 -17.37
C LYS A 73 -6.31 2.91 -16.02
N LYS A 74 -7.16 3.10 -15.00
CA LYS A 74 -6.75 3.45 -13.64
C LYS A 74 -5.95 2.29 -13.02
N GLY A 75 -6.50 1.08 -13.06
CA GLY A 75 -5.84 -0.13 -12.56
C GLY A 75 -4.49 -0.41 -13.24
N LYS A 76 -4.42 -0.26 -14.57
CA LYS A 76 -3.16 -0.42 -15.32
C LYS A 76 -2.09 0.57 -14.83
N LYS A 77 -2.44 1.86 -14.68
CA LYS A 77 -1.51 2.88 -14.18
C LYS A 77 -1.09 2.59 -12.73
N PHE A 78 -2.02 2.17 -11.89
CA PHE A 78 -1.77 1.86 -10.50
C PHE A 78 -0.73 0.75 -10.35
N ILE A 79 -0.96 -0.41 -10.97
CA ILE A 79 -0.07 -1.58 -10.83
C ILE A 79 1.29 -1.38 -11.53
N THR A 80 1.34 -0.61 -12.63
CA THR A 80 2.60 -0.42 -13.40
C THR A 80 3.44 0.78 -12.95
N ARG A 81 2.81 1.89 -12.54
CA ARG A 81 3.51 3.15 -12.22
C ARG A 81 3.55 3.47 -10.74
N GLN A 82 2.50 3.10 -10.00
CA GLN A 82 2.39 3.35 -8.56
C GLN A 82 2.83 2.15 -7.72
N GLN A 83 3.20 1.04 -8.37
CA GLN A 83 3.70 -0.21 -7.77
C GLN A 83 2.70 -0.92 -6.85
N GLY A 84 1.40 -0.68 -7.06
CA GLY A 84 0.35 -1.47 -6.41
C GLY A 84 0.08 -1.12 -4.94
N PHE A 85 -0.78 -1.94 -4.33
CA PHE A 85 -1.20 -1.82 -2.93
C PHE A 85 -0.03 -2.06 -1.98
N LYS A 86 0.90 -2.95 -2.34
CA LYS A 86 2.08 -3.21 -1.52
C LYS A 86 2.93 -1.97 -1.24
N LYS A 87 3.02 -1.04 -2.20
CA LYS A 87 3.75 0.21 -2.00
C LYS A 87 2.98 1.17 -1.08
N LEU A 88 1.66 1.22 -1.17
CA LEU A 88 0.84 2.06 -0.30
C LEU A 88 1.06 1.68 1.17
N ASP A 89 1.01 0.38 1.48
CA ASP A 89 1.26 -0.12 2.84
C ASP A 89 2.66 0.29 3.34
N LEU A 90 3.69 0.21 2.48
CA LEU A 90 5.06 0.60 2.86
C LEU A 90 5.19 2.10 3.12
N VAL A 91 4.48 2.94 2.38
CA VAL A 91 4.48 4.40 2.57
C VAL A 91 3.77 4.74 3.88
N GLU A 92 2.63 4.12 4.16
CA GLU A 92 1.86 4.33 5.39
C GLU A 92 2.70 3.97 6.63
N ILE A 93 3.35 2.81 6.62
CA ILE A 93 4.26 2.37 7.68
C ILE A 93 5.44 3.34 7.86
N GLN A 94 5.99 3.88 6.77
CA GLN A 94 7.10 4.85 6.83
C GLN A 94 6.65 6.20 7.38
N GLU A 95 5.47 6.70 7.00
CA GLU A 95 4.93 7.95 7.52
C GLU A 95 4.68 7.88 9.03
N ASP A 96 4.17 6.75 9.52
CA ASP A 96 3.98 6.52 10.95
C ASP A 96 5.31 6.47 11.72
N LEU A 97 6.32 5.78 11.17
CA LEU A 97 7.69 5.78 11.70
C LEU A 97 8.33 7.17 11.74
N ILE A 98 8.11 7.99 10.71
CA ILE A 98 8.60 9.37 10.66
C ILE A 98 7.90 10.23 11.73
N ARG A 99 6.58 10.08 11.89
CA ARG A 99 5.82 10.79 12.93
C ARG A 99 6.31 10.41 14.31
N GLU A 100 6.49 9.13 14.58
CA GLU A 100 6.99 8.65 15.86
C GLU A 100 8.38 9.21 16.17
N LYS A 101 9.33 9.09 15.24
CA LYS A 101 10.69 9.64 15.40
C LYS A 101 10.70 11.17 15.51
N THR A 102 9.79 11.87 14.85
CA THR A 102 9.66 13.32 14.96
C THR A 102 9.16 13.71 16.34
N ILE A 103 8.12 13.03 16.86
CA ILE A 103 7.62 13.22 18.22
C ILE A 103 8.71 12.92 19.25
N GLU A 104 9.48 11.85 19.05
CA GLU A 104 10.59 11.48 19.92
C GLU A 104 11.69 12.56 19.92
N LYS A 105 12.09 13.05 18.74
CA LYS A 105 13.05 14.16 18.61
C LYS A 105 12.55 15.42 19.31
N PHE A 106 11.27 15.78 19.17
CA PHE A 106 10.67 16.92 19.87
C PHE A 106 10.67 16.77 21.40
N LYS A 107 10.51 15.54 21.93
CA LYS A 107 10.63 15.29 23.37
C LYS A 107 12.07 15.51 23.85
N TYR A 108 13.05 14.96 23.14
CA TYR A 108 14.46 15.14 23.48
C TYR A 108 14.91 16.61 23.42
N ASP A 109 14.41 17.38 22.45
CA ASP A 109 14.75 18.81 22.32
C ASP A 109 14.25 19.64 23.52
N LYS A 110 13.05 19.31 24.05
CA LYS A 110 12.53 19.94 25.28
C LYS A 110 13.37 19.61 26.51
N PHE A 111 13.84 18.37 26.64
CA PHE A 111 14.73 17.99 27.74
C PHE A 111 16.07 18.74 27.64
N SER A 112 16.69 18.79 26.45
CA SER A 112 17.93 19.53 26.21
C SER A 112 17.79 21.02 26.52
N PHE A 113 16.65 21.62 26.18
CA PHE A 113 16.35 23.02 26.53
C PHE A 113 16.26 23.25 28.04
N TRP A 114 15.61 22.34 28.78
CA TRP A 114 15.57 22.41 30.25
C TRP A 114 16.96 22.24 30.87
N PHE A 115 17.79 21.34 30.34
CA PHE A 115 19.18 21.18 30.77
C PHE A 115 20.02 22.43 30.51
N SER A 116 19.83 23.11 29.37
CA SER A 116 20.57 24.35 29.09
C SER A 116 20.18 25.49 30.04
N ILE A 117 18.88 25.63 30.36
CA ILE A 117 18.41 26.59 31.36
C ILE A 117 19.00 26.28 32.73
N LEU A 118 19.00 25.00 33.14
CA LEU A 118 19.56 24.59 34.43
C LEU A 118 21.06 24.91 34.51
N ALA A 119 21.81 24.66 33.43
CA ALA A 119 23.24 24.97 33.36
C ALA A 119 23.52 26.48 33.48
N ILE A 120 22.69 27.32 32.84
CA ILE A 120 22.80 28.79 32.95
C ILE A 120 22.53 29.25 34.38
N ILE A 121 21.52 28.71 35.05
CA ILE A 121 21.19 29.04 36.44
C ILE A 121 22.34 28.65 37.38
N ILE A 122 22.91 27.44 37.23
CA ILE A 122 24.06 26.98 38.02
C ILE A 122 25.26 27.89 37.80
N SER A 123 25.54 28.28 36.55
CA SER A 123 26.64 29.19 36.22
C SER A 123 26.45 30.59 36.82
N LEU A 124 25.21 31.09 36.89
CA LEU A 124 24.91 32.37 37.53
C LEU A 124 25.05 32.29 39.06
N LEU A 125 24.56 31.22 39.68
CA LEU A 125 24.70 31.00 41.12
C LEU A 125 26.17 30.87 41.55
N SER A 126 27.02 30.21 40.75
CA SER A 126 28.45 30.08 41.07
C SER A 126 29.20 31.40 40.99
N LEU A 127 28.70 32.38 40.23
CA LEU A 127 29.25 33.73 40.11
C LEU A 127 28.89 34.60 41.32
N PHE A 128 27.72 34.39 41.91
CA PHE A 128 27.25 35.13 43.10
C PHE A 128 27.74 34.55 44.44
N LEU A 129 28.15 33.27 44.47
CA LEU A 129 28.73 32.61 45.64
C LEU A 129 30.25 32.83 45.79
N LYS A 130 30.81 33.77 45.03
CA LYS A 130 32.21 34.18 45.07
C LYS A 130 32.31 35.61 45.59
#